data_AF-A0AAW2WIY2-F1
#
_entry.id   AF-A0AAW2WIY2-F1
#
_cell.length_a   1.000
_cell.length_b   1.000
_cell.length_c   1.000
_cell.angle_alpha   90.00
_cell.angle_beta   90.00
_cell.angle_gamma   90.00
#
_symmetry.space_group_name_H-M   'P 1'
#
loop_
_entity.id
_entity.type
_entity.pdbx_description
1 polymer ?
#
loop_
_entity_poly.entity_id
_entity_poly.type
_entity_poly.pdbx_seq_one_letter_code
_entity_poly.pdbx_strand_id
1 'polypeptide(L)'
;MIQYLQQITDLKTKFHHFQIIQIPKEENVKADSLSKLASILEDCRIRHITIYYLPEARTPLAVQPITTGEDWRTPIIKWIEEGVLPENRWEAARLKTRATRFIM
;
A
#
# COMPACT_ATOMS: atom_id res chain seq x y z
N MET A 1 -24.25 -16.05 2.61
CA MET A 1 -23.66 -16.90 3.68
C MET A 1 -23.39 -18.34 3.22
N ILE A 2 -24.32 -18.97 2.48
CA ILE A 2 -24.20 -20.36 1.99
C ILE A 2 -22.95 -20.57 1.09
N GLN A 3 -22.60 -19.59 0.25
CA GLN A 3 -21.44 -19.65 -0.65
C GLN A 3 -20.10 -19.84 0.08
N TYR A 4 -19.87 -19.11 1.18
CA TYR A 4 -18.62 -19.24 1.95
C TYR A 4 -18.55 -20.57 2.69
N LEU A 5 -19.71 -21.09 3.15
CA LEU A 5 -19.77 -22.40 3.79
C LEU A 5 -19.38 -23.51 2.79
N GLN A 6 -19.88 -23.45 1.55
CA GLN A 6 -19.50 -24.38 0.49
C GLN A 6 -17.98 -24.30 0.17
N GLN A 7 -17.42 -23.09 0.10
CA GLN A 7 -15.98 -22.93 -0.12
C GLN A 7 -15.14 -23.54 1.02
N ILE A 8 -15.57 -23.37 2.27
CA ILE A 8 -14.88 -23.94 3.43
C ILE A 8 -14.99 -25.47 3.41
N THR A 9 -16.14 -26.04 3.03
CA THR A 9 -16.29 -27.50 2.92
C THR A 9 -15.37 -28.07 1.85
N ASP A 10 -15.25 -27.40 0.70
CA ASP A 10 -14.36 -27.82 -0.38
C ASP A 10 -12.89 -27.75 0.05
N LEU A 11 -12.49 -26.65 0.70
CA LEU A 11 -11.12 -26.49 1.20
C LEU A 11 -10.78 -27.50 2.30
N LYS A 12 -11.74 -27.85 3.16
CA LYS A 12 -11.54 -28.83 4.23
C LYS A 12 -11.09 -30.18 3.69
N THR A 13 -11.60 -30.61 2.53
CA THR A 13 -11.20 -31.89 1.91
C THR A 13 -9.74 -31.94 1.44
N LYS A 14 -9.09 -30.79 1.28
CA LYS A 14 -7.70 -30.70 0.82
C LYS A 14 -6.67 -30.93 1.93
N PHE A 15 -7.08 -30.89 3.19
CA PHE A 15 -6.19 -31.07 4.34
C PHE A 15 -6.35 -32.47 4.92
N HIS A 16 -5.22 -33.15 5.18
CA HIS A 16 -5.22 -34.46 5.85
C HIS A 16 -5.72 -34.40 7.30
N HIS A 17 -5.50 -33.26 7.96
CA HIS A 17 -5.99 -32.99 9.32
C HIS A 17 -6.31 -31.50 9.46
N PHE A 18 -7.45 -31.16 10.06
CA PHE A 18 -7.89 -29.79 10.28
C PHE A 18 -8.80 -29.71 11.51
N GLN A 19 -8.59 -28.68 12.33
CA GLN A 19 -9.39 -28.40 13.52
C GLN A 19 -9.71 -26.90 13.58
N ILE A 20 -10.94 -26.58 13.98
CA ILE A 20 -11.37 -25.21 14.30
C ILE A 20 -11.48 -25.10 15.81
N ILE A 21 -10.81 -24.12 16.38
CA ILE A 21 -10.84 -23.83 17.82
C ILE A 21 -11.36 -22.40 17.98
N GLN A 22 -12.29 -22.22 18.90
CA GLN A 22 -12.75 -20.90 19.31
C GLN A 22 -11.82 -20.37 20.40
N ILE A 23 -11.24 -19.19 20.16
CA ILE A 23 -10.37 -18.50 21.10
C ILE A 23 -10.96 -17.15 21.52
N PRO A 24 -10.62 -16.63 22.71
CA PRO A 24 -10.99 -15.28 23.13
C PRO A 24 -10.51 -14.22 22.15
N LYS A 25 -11.21 -13.09 22.08
CA LYS A 25 -10.86 -12.01 21.14
C LYS A 25 -9.51 -11.39 21.46
N GLU A 26 -9.17 -11.34 22.74
CA GLU A 26 -7.92 -10.84 23.30
C GLU A 26 -6.70 -11.67 22.84
N GLU A 27 -6.92 -12.92 22.46
CA GLU A 27 -5.87 -13.80 21.92
C GLU A 27 -5.79 -13.75 20.39
N ASN A 28 -6.84 -13.26 19.71
CA ASN A 28 -6.90 -13.14 18.26
C ASN A 28 -6.56 -11.73 17.74
N VAL A 29 -5.81 -10.94 18.53
CA VAL A 29 -5.53 -9.52 18.25
C VAL A 29 -4.89 -9.30 16.87
N LYS A 30 -4.01 -10.19 16.42
CA LYS A 30 -3.37 -10.08 15.11
C LYS A 30 -4.39 -10.14 13.97
N ALA A 31 -5.25 -11.15 13.96
CA ALA A 31 -6.27 -11.27 12.91
C ALA A 31 -7.31 -10.14 12.99
N ASP A 32 -7.71 -9.73 14.20
CA ASP A 32 -8.62 -8.59 14.41
C ASP A 32 -8.02 -7.27 13.89
N SER A 33 -6.72 -7.04 14.12
CA SER A 33 -6.00 -5.87 13.59
C SER A 33 -5.97 -5.86 12.06
N LEU A 34 -5.70 -7.00 11.42
CA LEU A 34 -5.68 -7.12 9.96
C LEU A 34 -7.09 -6.96 9.37
N SER A 35 -8.11 -7.53 10.01
CA SER A 35 -9.50 -7.36 9.58
C SER A 35 -9.91 -5.89 9.61
N LYS A 36 -9.57 -5.16 10.68
CA LYS A 36 -9.84 -3.72 10.79
C LYS A 36 -9.11 -2.92 9.71
N LEU A 37 -7.83 -3.22 9.47
CA LEU A 37 -7.08 -2.59 8.39
C LEU A 37 -7.73 -2.85 7.03
N ALA A 38 -8.13 -4.09 6.74
CA ALA A 38 -8.83 -4.43 5.50
C ALA A 38 -10.15 -3.66 5.35
N SER A 39 -10.97 -3.58 6.41
CA SER A 39 -12.21 -2.80 6.39
C SER A 39 -11.98 -1.30 6.17
N ILE A 40 -10.95 -0.72 6.80
CA ILE A 40 -10.56 0.69 6.58
C ILE A 40 -10.16 0.89 5.11
N LEU A 41 -9.38 -0.04 4.54
CA LEU A 41 -8.92 0.03 3.16
C LEU A 41 -10.06 -0.16 2.14
N GLU A 42 -11.05 -1.00 2.43
CA GLU A 42 -12.23 -1.21 1.58
C GLU A 42 -13.17 0.00 1.57
N ASP A 43 -13.30 0.71 2.70
CA ASP A 43 -14.07 1.96 2.79
C ASP A 43 -13.32 3.15 2.12
N CYS A 44 -12.02 3.01 1.94
CA CYS A 44 -11.17 3.98 1.26
C CYS A 44 -11.23 3.86 -0.27
N ARG A 45 -12.20 4.56 -0.90
CA ARG A 45 -12.10 4.98 -2.31
C ARG A 45 -10.86 5.86 -2.61
N ILE A 46 -10.09 6.24 -1.58
CA ILE A 46 -8.88 7.07 -1.64
C ILE A 46 -7.74 6.33 -0.95
N ARG A 47 -6.70 5.99 -1.72
CA ARG A 47 -5.50 5.25 -1.27
C ARG A 47 -4.64 6.11 -0.33
N HIS A 48 -5.04 6.30 0.91
CA HIS A 48 -4.09 6.73 1.94
C HIS A 48 -3.30 5.52 2.41
N ILE A 49 -2.09 5.35 1.86
CA ILE A 49 -1.11 4.41 2.41
C ILE A 49 -0.60 5.05 3.69
N THR A 50 -1.10 4.61 4.84
CA THR A 50 -0.54 4.97 6.13
C THR A 50 0.79 4.24 6.28
N ILE A 51 1.90 4.91 5.94
CA ILE A 51 3.23 4.41 6.22
C ILE A 51 3.45 4.56 7.72
N TYR A 52 3.38 3.46 8.46
CA TYR A 52 3.85 3.43 9.84
C TYR A 52 5.38 3.52 9.81
N TYR A 53 5.90 4.73 10.01
CA TYR A 53 7.33 4.91 10.31
C TYR A 53 7.57 4.36 11.71
N LEU A 54 8.24 3.21 11.79
CA LEU A 54 8.78 2.70 13.04
C LEU A 54 10.07 3.50 13.32
N PRO A 55 10.11 4.40 14.33
CA PRO A 55 11.36 5.03 14.67
C PRO A 55 12.26 3.95 15.26
N GLU A 56 13.38 3.72 14.58
CA GLU A 56 14.55 2.96 15.04
C GLU A 56 14.56 1.44 14.80
N ALA A 57 15.05 1.07 13.61
CA ALA A 57 16.18 0.15 13.57
C ALA A 57 17.42 0.99 13.24
N ARG A 58 18.09 1.53 14.27
CA ARG A 58 19.43 2.13 14.12
C ARG A 58 20.44 1.00 13.91
N THR A 59 20.45 0.43 12.71
CA THR A 59 21.64 -0.22 12.18
C THR A 59 22.22 0.72 11.14
N PRO A 60 23.52 1.01 11.14
CA PRO A 60 24.16 1.66 10.01
C PRO A 60 24.27 0.60 8.91
N LEU A 61 23.14 0.23 8.30
CA LEU A 61 23.20 -0.41 7.01
C LEU A 61 23.80 0.65 6.09
N ALA A 62 24.98 0.37 5.54
CA ALA A 62 25.53 1.15 4.46
C ALA A 62 24.49 1.16 3.33
N VAL A 63 23.64 2.19 3.34
CA VAL A 63 22.61 2.38 2.33
C VAL A 63 23.38 2.70 1.06
N GLN A 64 23.53 1.70 0.19
CA GLN A 64 24.04 1.95 -1.14
C GLN A 64 23.15 3.04 -1.77
N PRO A 65 23.72 4.09 -2.37
CA PRO A 65 22.92 5.09 -3.05
C PRO A 65 22.10 4.35 -4.11
N ILE A 66 20.77 4.34 -3.93
CA ILE A 66 19.85 3.85 -4.94
C ILE A 66 19.98 4.83 -6.10
N THR A 67 20.73 4.39 -7.10
CA THR A 67 20.94 4.94 -8.44
C THR A 67 20.61 6.43 -8.58
N THR A 68 21.64 7.27 -8.60
CA THR A 68 21.61 8.67 -9.04
C THR A 68 21.34 8.78 -10.55
N GLY A 69 20.20 8.25 -10.99
CA GLY A 69 19.69 8.40 -12.36
C GLY A 69 18.49 9.33 -12.40
N GLU A 70 18.10 9.77 -13.60
CA GLU A 70 16.82 10.46 -13.81
C GLU A 70 15.67 9.51 -13.46
N ASP A 71 15.21 9.61 -12.22
CA ASP A 71 14.04 8.90 -11.73
C ASP A 71 12.77 9.54 -12.29
N TRP A 72 11.68 8.79 -12.35
CA TRP A 72 10.37 9.27 -12.84
C TRP A 72 9.84 10.48 -12.05
N ARG A 73 10.41 10.74 -10.87
CA ARG A 73 10.11 11.90 -10.02
C ARG A 73 10.75 13.20 -10.51
N THR A 74 11.89 13.12 -11.21
CA THR A 74 12.67 14.28 -11.68
C THR A 74 11.83 15.33 -12.44
N PRO A 75 11.01 14.97 -13.46
CA PRO A 75 10.20 15.96 -14.17
C PRO A 75 9.07 16.54 -13.30
N ILE A 76 8.60 15.80 -12.29
CA ILE A 76 7.55 16.26 -11.38
C ILE A 76 8.14 17.29 -10.41
N ILE A 77 9.32 17.01 -9.85
CA ILE A 77 10.04 17.91 -8.93
C ILE A 77 10.42 19.21 -9.66
N LYS A 78 11.04 19.13 -10.85
CA LYS A 78 11.38 20.32 -11.65
C LYS A 78 10.17 21.19 -12.00
N TRP A 79 9.01 20.59 -12.25
CA TRP A 79 7.79 21.36 -12.48
C TRP A 79 7.30 22.06 -11.20
N ILE A 80 7.35 21.39 -10.05
CA ILE A 80 6.90 21.94 -8.76
C ILE A 80 7.84 23.04 -8.25
N GLU A 81 9.15 22.84 -8.37
CA GLU A 81 10.17 23.76 -7.82
C GLU A 81 10.58 24.86 -8.81
N GLU A 82 10.79 24.50 -10.08
CA GLU A 82 11.38 25.40 -11.10
C GLU A 82 10.34 25.87 -12.14
N GLY A 83 9.12 25.30 -12.15
CA GLY A 83 8.07 25.65 -13.10
C GLY A 83 8.34 25.20 -14.55
N VAL A 84 9.27 24.26 -14.76
CA VAL A 84 9.68 23.82 -16.11
C VAL A 84 8.66 22.82 -16.70
N LEU A 85 8.22 23.06 -17.94
CA LEU A 85 7.29 22.21 -18.67
C LEU A 85 7.93 21.63 -19.94
N PRO A 86 7.59 20.39 -20.32
CA PRO A 86 7.90 19.87 -21.65
C PRO A 86 7.24 20.71 -22.75
N GLU A 87 7.93 20.87 -23.88
CA GLU A 87 7.44 21.63 -25.04
C GLU A 87 6.21 20.96 -25.69
N ASN A 88 6.11 19.64 -25.56
CA ASN A 88 4.93 18.90 -26.02
C ASN A 88 3.72 19.15 -25.11
N ARG A 89 2.68 19.76 -25.68
CA ARG A 89 1.42 20.10 -25.00
C ARG A 89 0.78 18.90 -24.27
N TRP A 90 0.86 17.70 -24.83
CA TRP A 90 0.28 16.49 -24.24
C TRP A 90 1.05 16.02 -23.01
N GLU A 91 2.37 16.08 -23.06
CA GLU A 91 3.24 15.69 -21.95
C GLU A 91 3.14 16.69 -20.80
N ALA A 92 3.08 17.99 -21.12
CA ALA A 92 2.80 19.06 -20.17
C ALA A 92 1.47 18.87 -19.44
N ALA A 93 0.39 18.54 -20.15
CA ALA A 93 -0.92 18.30 -19.54
C ALA A 93 -0.92 17.05 -18.62
N ARG A 94 -0.23 15.99 -19.06
CA ARG A 94 -0.07 14.76 -18.27
C ARG A 94 0.76 15.01 -17.02
N LEU A 95 1.84 15.79 -17.13
CA LEU A 95 2.70 16.15 -16.02
C LEU A 95 1.96 17.00 -14.98
N LYS A 96 1.22 18.02 -15.42
CA LYS A 96 0.38 18.85 -14.53
C LYS A 96 -0.62 18.01 -13.74
N THR A 97 -1.36 17.13 -14.43
CA THR A 97 -2.34 16.24 -13.79
C THR A 97 -1.70 15.26 -12.81
N ARG A 98 -0.45 14.84 -13.04
CA ARG A 98 0.29 14.00 -12.09
C ARG A 98 0.79 14.83 -10.90
N ALA A 99 1.29 16.04 -11.16
CA ALA A 99 1.84 16.93 -10.15
C ALA A 99 0.80 17.38 -9.13
N THR A 100 -0.48 17.59 -9.52
CA THR A 100 -1.55 17.93 -8.57
C THR A 100 -1.75 16.89 -7.46
N ARG A 101 -1.24 15.66 -7.61
CA ARG A 101 -1.29 14.63 -6.58
C ARG A 101 -0.19 14.77 -5.51
N PHE A 102 0.78 15.64 -5.76
CA PHE A 102 1.97 15.83 -4.93
C PHE A 102 2.11 17.27 -4.41
N ILE A 103 1.23 18.17 -4.85
CA ILE A 103 1.15 19.55 -4.37
C ILE A 103 0.03 19.57 -3.31
N MET A 104 0.32 20.12 -2.13
CA MET A 104 -0.61 20.24 -1.00
C MET A 104 -1.39 21.55 -1.06
#